data_AF-A0A3D2X8V4-F1
#
_entry.id   AF-A0A3D2X8V4-F1
#
_cell.length_a   1.000
_cell.length_b   1.000
_cell.length_c   1.000
_cell.angle_alpha   90.00
_cell.angle_beta   90.00
_cell.angle_gamma   90.00
#
_symmetry.space_group_name_H-M   'P 1'
#
loop_
_entity.id
_entity.type
_entity.pdbx_description
1 polymer ?
#
loop_
_entity_poly.entity_id
_entity_poly.type
_entity_poly.pdbx_seq_one_letter_code
_entity_poly.pdbx_strand_id
1 'polypeptide(L)'
;MLRLSRTGIRNLASSDLVYSRGLQYYKSNRVTNATFSKSTNQYKFLVKGSFTYQVSVTEKEDGAFDYTCNCPSHLKEKGACKHVVAGLLFLLKYQEKSAMEEPRTPEEKRAFQVLDYFANQDDTYAEGEIFKIVPTISLPTMLRQDSNALLMLHAGNNHMYKVQSIKKFLTDYSTNQNIILGKDFKFIAGESEFDRTSKKVMEYLVGILEIQELIDKTSYAKLFAKHQMLLSKSMLLKLLSLFGTSSFRLELNQKIYEDVKYINGNPNIVYDLDVYEDSILLDYKEKEPVIPLSEGGELIFYNSFIFTPNKYFIKNYVPFYNTLGREKKPLVFRGDNRQRFLEEVLPKLHETMEIEIPESLKSRYLTLPMQACVYLDRYHGGIKAELKFRYGDYEFNCFESPRSDEFIVVRSKEDEYEVMRLLEQLDFEPHSTFYHLKNDNSIYEFLTGRIHDLQSVAQLYYSDSFKKLGIKNSSNFKVGLRISNDIDLLEMDLESEDIPQEELRALFRSFQLKKKYYRLKDGSFINLEDEHIAKMSNILDDLNVSVKSLSDEPIKLSKNKAFYLEDALNGRS
;
A
#
# COMPACT_ATOMS: atom_id res chain seq x y z
N MET A 1 -13.26 25.01 -56.75
CA MET A 1 -13.51 24.68 -55.33
C MET A 1 -12.18 24.77 -54.62
N LEU A 2 -12.08 25.78 -53.75
CA LEU A 2 -10.88 26.18 -53.03
C LEU A 2 -10.30 25.00 -52.24
N ARG A 3 -9.04 24.61 -52.50
CA ARG A 3 -8.37 23.48 -51.83
C ARG A 3 -7.70 23.95 -50.55
N LEU A 4 -8.28 23.62 -49.39
CA LEU A 4 -7.70 23.90 -48.07
C LEU A 4 -7.09 22.65 -47.45
N SER A 5 -6.04 22.82 -46.65
CA SER A 5 -5.49 21.78 -45.77
C SER A 5 -5.05 22.40 -44.45
N ARG A 6 -5.06 21.62 -43.36
CA ARG A 6 -4.64 22.10 -42.02
C ARG A 6 -3.20 22.60 -42.03
N THR A 7 -2.30 21.90 -42.73
CA THR A 7 -0.89 22.30 -42.92
C THR A 7 -0.77 23.57 -43.76
N GLY A 8 -1.56 23.72 -44.81
CA GLY A 8 -1.62 24.95 -45.61
C GLY A 8 -2.08 26.16 -44.78
N ILE A 9 -3.11 26.00 -43.95
CA ILE A 9 -3.61 27.08 -43.07
C ILE A 9 -2.57 27.45 -42.01
N ARG A 10 -1.85 26.47 -41.44
CA ARG A 10 -0.75 26.73 -40.49
C ARG A 10 0.39 27.53 -41.12
N ASN A 11 0.80 27.17 -42.33
CA ASN A 11 1.86 27.88 -43.05
C ASN A 11 1.47 29.30 -43.49
N LEU A 12 0.16 29.59 -43.59
CA LEU A 12 -0.33 30.94 -43.88
C LEU A 12 -0.37 31.83 -42.64
N ALA A 13 -0.42 31.27 -41.43
CA ALA A 13 -0.46 32.05 -40.19
C ALA A 13 0.86 32.81 -39.98
N SER A 14 0.78 34.02 -39.39
CA SER A 14 1.99 34.83 -39.13
C SER A 14 3.00 34.16 -38.19
N SER A 15 2.55 33.22 -37.35
CA SER A 15 3.38 32.37 -36.50
C SER A 15 2.57 31.19 -35.95
N ASP A 16 3.24 30.18 -35.40
CA ASP A 16 2.59 29.04 -34.73
C ASP A 16 1.69 29.47 -33.56
N LEU A 17 2.06 30.54 -32.84
CA LEU A 17 1.24 31.12 -31.77
C LEU A 17 -0.04 31.77 -32.33
N VAL A 18 0.01 32.36 -33.52
CA VAL A 18 -1.16 32.94 -34.18
C VAL A 18 -2.09 31.84 -34.69
N TYR A 19 -1.52 30.74 -35.21
CA TYR A 19 -2.28 29.56 -35.60
C TYR A 19 -3.01 28.94 -34.42
N SER A 20 -2.33 28.69 -33.30
CA SER A 20 -2.94 28.09 -32.09
C SER A 20 -4.09 28.95 -31.54
N ARG A 21 -3.91 30.27 -31.48
CA ARG A 21 -4.97 31.22 -31.11
C ARG A 21 -6.13 31.21 -32.09
N GLY A 22 -5.86 31.10 -33.38
CA GLY A 22 -6.91 30.98 -34.41
C GLY A 22 -7.72 29.69 -34.28
N LEU A 23 -7.04 28.57 -34.02
CA LEU A 23 -7.67 27.29 -33.73
C LEU A 23 -8.54 27.34 -32.47
N GLN A 24 -8.08 28.04 -31.41
CA GLN A 24 -8.87 28.23 -30.19
C GLN A 24 -10.15 29.05 -30.45
N TYR A 25 -10.06 30.12 -31.25
CA TYR A 25 -11.22 30.93 -31.63
C TYR A 25 -12.23 30.11 -32.43
N TYR A 26 -11.74 29.24 -33.30
CA TYR A 26 -12.56 28.28 -34.01
C TYR A 26 -13.24 27.27 -33.07
N LYS A 27 -12.49 26.58 -32.21
CA LYS A 27 -13.02 25.61 -31.22
C LYS A 27 -14.03 26.25 -30.25
N SER A 28 -13.85 27.53 -29.93
CA SER A 28 -14.74 28.29 -29.04
C SER A 28 -16.03 28.79 -29.72
N ASN A 29 -16.37 28.30 -30.92
CA ASN A 29 -17.53 28.72 -31.71
C ASN A 29 -17.65 30.25 -31.90
N ARG A 30 -16.51 30.94 -32.01
CA ARG A 30 -16.50 32.40 -32.15
C ARG A 30 -16.75 32.87 -33.58
N VAL A 31 -16.77 31.96 -34.55
CA VAL A 31 -17.20 32.23 -35.92
C VAL A 31 -18.74 32.13 -35.96
N THR A 32 -19.43 33.27 -35.96
CA THR A 32 -20.88 33.30 -35.70
C THR A 32 -21.75 33.43 -36.95
N ASN A 33 -21.20 33.92 -38.07
CA ASN A 33 -21.94 34.06 -39.31
C ASN A 33 -21.01 33.74 -40.47
N ALA A 34 -21.42 32.85 -41.37
CA ALA A 34 -20.68 32.44 -42.56
C ALA A 34 -21.61 32.52 -43.76
N THR A 35 -21.28 33.37 -44.74
CA THR A 35 -22.09 33.57 -45.95
C THR A 35 -21.22 33.44 -47.19
N PHE A 36 -21.78 32.90 -48.26
CA PHE A 36 -21.12 32.78 -49.55
C PHE A 36 -21.87 33.58 -50.61
N SER A 37 -21.16 34.44 -51.33
CA SER A 37 -21.72 35.22 -52.44
C SER A 37 -21.28 34.65 -53.78
N LYS A 38 -22.24 34.16 -54.57
CA LYS A 38 -21.99 33.56 -55.90
C LYS A 38 -21.56 34.58 -56.96
N SER A 39 -21.95 35.85 -56.82
CA SER A 39 -21.62 36.90 -57.81
C SER A 39 -20.18 37.41 -57.68
N THR A 40 -19.59 37.36 -56.49
CA THR A 40 -18.21 37.82 -56.24
C THR A 40 -17.26 36.69 -55.81
N ASN A 41 -17.73 35.44 -55.86
CA ASN A 41 -17.00 34.23 -55.44
C ASN A 41 -16.29 34.38 -54.08
N GLN A 42 -17.00 34.95 -53.09
CA GLN A 42 -16.42 35.37 -51.81
C GLN A 42 -17.17 34.80 -50.61
N TYR A 43 -16.41 34.23 -49.68
CA TYR A 43 -16.86 33.83 -48.34
C TYR A 43 -16.67 34.98 -47.36
N LYS A 44 -17.70 35.27 -46.54
CA LYS A 44 -17.64 36.27 -45.47
C LYS A 44 -17.95 35.64 -44.13
N PHE A 45 -17.08 35.90 -43.16
CA PHE A 45 -17.20 35.42 -41.78
C PHE A 45 -17.26 36.59 -40.79
N LEU A 46 -18.06 36.43 -39.74
CA LEU A 46 -18.00 37.27 -38.55
C LEU A 46 -17.36 36.48 -37.40
N VAL A 47 -16.22 36.97 -36.90
CA VAL A 47 -15.45 36.33 -35.83
C VAL A 47 -15.46 37.22 -34.58
N LYS A 48 -16.06 36.71 -33.49
CA LYS A 48 -16.12 37.42 -32.21
C LYS A 48 -14.79 37.33 -31.46
N GLY A 49 -14.21 38.48 -31.13
CA GLY A 49 -13.09 38.62 -30.20
C GLY A 49 -13.41 39.72 -29.18
N SER A 50 -12.46 40.63 -28.94
CA SER A 50 -12.74 41.88 -28.19
C SER A 50 -13.75 42.77 -28.92
N PHE A 51 -13.84 42.64 -30.25
CA PHE A 51 -14.83 43.23 -31.13
C PHE A 51 -15.26 42.18 -32.16
N THR A 52 -16.28 42.48 -32.97
CA THR A 52 -16.66 41.63 -34.09
C THR A 52 -15.79 41.95 -35.30
N TYR A 53 -14.99 40.98 -35.73
CA TYR A 53 -14.11 41.12 -36.87
C TYR A 53 -14.73 40.48 -38.11
N GLN A 54 -14.69 41.22 -39.23
CA GLN A 54 -15.14 40.73 -40.52
C GLN A 54 -13.95 40.16 -41.28
N VAL A 55 -14.06 38.89 -41.67
CA VAL A 55 -13.08 38.19 -42.48
C VAL A 55 -13.72 37.89 -43.83
N SER A 56 -13.04 38.20 -44.92
CA SER A 56 -13.50 37.84 -46.26
C SER A 56 -12.43 37.02 -46.99
N VAL A 57 -12.84 35.92 -47.61
CA VAL A 57 -11.97 35.02 -48.39
C VAL A 57 -12.54 34.93 -49.80
N THR A 58 -11.77 35.36 -50.80
CA THR A 58 -12.20 35.38 -52.21
C THR A 58 -11.48 34.29 -52.98
N GLU A 59 -12.23 33.41 -53.66
CA GLU A 59 -11.69 32.32 -54.47
C GLU A 59 -11.41 32.82 -55.91
N LYS A 60 -10.20 32.54 -56.42
CA LYS A 60 -9.76 32.84 -57.79
C LYS A 60 -9.97 31.64 -58.72
N GLU A 61 -9.99 31.91 -60.03
CA GLU A 61 -10.25 30.90 -61.07
C GLU A 61 -9.18 29.80 -61.15
N ASP A 62 -7.95 30.07 -60.69
CA ASP A 62 -6.82 29.12 -60.61
C ASP A 62 -6.84 28.26 -59.33
N GLY A 63 -7.83 28.44 -58.45
CA GLY A 63 -7.93 27.75 -57.16
C GLY A 63 -7.13 28.39 -56.03
N ALA A 64 -6.42 29.51 -56.29
CA ALA A 64 -5.84 30.35 -55.25
C ALA A 64 -6.93 31.18 -54.54
N PHE A 65 -6.59 31.76 -53.39
CA PHE A 65 -7.53 32.61 -52.66
C PHE A 65 -6.84 33.78 -51.98
N ASP A 66 -7.55 34.90 -51.93
CA ASP A 66 -7.15 36.08 -51.17
C ASP A 66 -7.97 36.16 -49.89
N TYR A 67 -7.37 36.67 -48.81
CA TYR A 67 -8.06 36.87 -47.54
C TYR A 67 -7.85 38.30 -47.05
N THR A 68 -8.89 38.84 -46.42
CA THR A 68 -8.88 40.15 -45.78
C THR A 68 -9.52 40.06 -44.40
N CYS A 69 -8.98 40.82 -43.45
CA CYS A 69 -9.58 40.95 -42.12
C CYS A 69 -9.46 42.40 -41.64
N ASN A 70 -10.53 42.93 -41.05
CA ASN A 70 -10.54 44.27 -40.48
C ASN A 70 -9.79 44.39 -39.12
N CYS A 71 -8.96 43.43 -38.73
CA CYS A 71 -8.27 43.45 -37.44
C CYS A 71 -6.95 44.23 -37.48
N PRO A 72 -6.54 44.88 -36.37
CA PRO A 72 -5.29 45.63 -36.33
C PRO A 72 -4.03 44.80 -36.63
N SER A 73 -4.05 43.50 -36.34
CA SER A 73 -2.93 42.58 -36.59
C SER A 73 -2.72 42.31 -38.09
N HIS A 74 -3.77 42.37 -38.90
CA HIS A 74 -3.66 42.17 -40.36
C HIS A 74 -2.92 43.31 -41.06
N LEU A 75 -2.93 44.51 -40.47
CA LEU A 75 -2.19 45.68 -40.96
C LEU A 75 -0.69 45.66 -40.59
N LYS A 76 -0.28 44.80 -39.63
CA LYS A 76 1.07 44.82 -39.04
C LYS A 76 1.92 43.58 -39.32
N GLU A 77 1.32 42.44 -39.63
CA GLU A 77 2.02 41.16 -39.79
C GLU A 77 1.98 40.65 -41.24
N LYS A 78 3.10 40.08 -41.71
CA LYS A 78 3.15 39.32 -42.97
C LYS A 78 2.57 37.92 -42.74
N GLY A 79 1.24 37.79 -42.75
CA GLY A 79 0.57 36.50 -42.57
C GLY A 79 -0.91 36.61 -42.24
N ALA A 80 -1.59 35.46 -42.18
CA ALA A 80 -2.97 35.34 -41.76
C ALA A 80 -3.07 35.55 -40.24
N CYS A 81 -3.93 36.48 -39.82
CA CYS A 81 -4.19 36.70 -38.41
C CYS A 81 -5.05 35.55 -37.83
N LYS A 82 -5.11 35.47 -36.49
CA LYS A 82 -5.93 34.47 -35.78
C LYS A 82 -7.40 34.40 -36.24
N HIS A 83 -7.99 35.52 -36.66
CA HIS A 83 -9.37 35.55 -37.15
C HIS A 83 -9.49 34.93 -38.56
N VAL A 84 -8.53 35.19 -39.44
CA VAL A 84 -8.45 34.57 -40.77
C VAL A 84 -8.24 33.06 -40.62
N VAL A 85 -7.32 32.65 -39.75
CA VAL A 85 -7.09 31.23 -39.41
C VAL A 85 -8.38 30.58 -38.92
N ALA A 86 -9.11 31.21 -38.00
CA ALA A 86 -10.39 30.69 -37.50
C ALA A 86 -11.45 30.55 -38.62
N GLY A 87 -11.53 31.52 -39.53
CA GLY A 87 -12.43 31.48 -40.70
C GLY A 87 -12.06 30.39 -41.70
N LEU A 88 -10.77 30.21 -42.00
CA LEU A 88 -10.28 29.16 -42.91
C LEU A 88 -10.47 27.76 -42.33
N LEU A 89 -10.26 27.57 -41.02
CA LEU A 89 -10.55 26.29 -40.34
C LEU A 89 -12.04 25.97 -40.35
N PHE A 90 -12.89 26.99 -40.18
CA PHE A 90 -14.34 26.83 -40.34
C PHE A 90 -14.69 26.41 -41.77
N LEU A 91 -14.09 27.05 -42.78
CA LEU A 91 -14.34 26.72 -44.18
C LEU A 91 -13.84 25.31 -44.55
N LEU A 92 -12.66 24.91 -44.07
CA LEU A 92 -12.13 23.56 -44.26
C LEU A 92 -13.09 22.50 -43.71
N LYS A 93 -13.56 22.66 -42.47
CA LYS A 93 -14.51 21.71 -41.89
C LYS A 93 -15.88 21.75 -42.56
N TYR A 94 -16.31 22.92 -43.04
CA TYR A 94 -17.55 23.04 -43.83
C TYR A 94 -17.44 22.28 -45.16
N GLN A 95 -16.29 22.37 -45.84
CA GLN A 95 -16.00 21.59 -47.05
C GLN A 95 -15.93 20.09 -46.76
N GLU A 96 -15.28 19.68 -45.67
CA GLU A 96 -15.26 18.28 -45.21
C GLU A 96 -16.68 17.77 -44.90
N LYS A 97 -17.50 18.57 -44.20
CA LYS A 97 -18.91 18.22 -43.89
C LYS A 97 -19.81 18.21 -45.13
N SER A 98 -19.57 19.07 -46.12
CA SER A 98 -20.33 19.11 -47.38
C SER A 98 -19.89 18.03 -48.38
N ALA A 99 -18.69 17.48 -48.23
CA ALA A 99 -18.18 16.36 -49.05
C ALA A 99 -18.57 14.98 -48.50
N MET A 100 -19.00 14.91 -47.23
CA MET A 100 -19.59 13.70 -46.63
C MET A 100 -21.04 13.55 -47.12
N GLU A 101 -21.40 12.41 -47.71
CA GLU A 101 -22.79 12.10 -48.07
C GLU A 101 -23.69 12.18 -46.82
N GLU A 102 -24.84 12.85 -46.93
CA GLU A 102 -25.79 12.91 -45.81
C GLU A 102 -26.21 11.49 -45.39
N PRO A 103 -26.17 11.16 -44.08
CA PRO A 103 -26.59 9.84 -43.60
C PRO A 103 -28.07 9.62 -43.90
N ARG A 104 -28.36 8.59 -44.70
CA ARG A 104 -29.69 8.35 -45.28
C ARG A 104 -30.62 7.61 -44.32
N THR A 105 -30.08 7.01 -43.26
CA THR A 105 -30.84 6.24 -42.27
C THR A 105 -30.71 6.74 -40.82
N PRO A 106 -31.69 6.45 -39.93
CA PRO A 106 -31.63 6.82 -38.51
C PRO A 106 -30.49 6.14 -37.72
N GLU A 107 -30.08 4.93 -38.09
CA GLU A 107 -28.93 4.26 -37.48
C GLU A 107 -27.61 4.95 -37.85
N GLU A 108 -27.43 5.30 -39.12
CA GLU A 108 -26.24 6.03 -39.60
C GLU A 108 -26.15 7.40 -38.94
N LYS A 109 -27.27 8.08 -38.69
CA LYS A 109 -27.28 9.35 -37.94
C LYS A 109 -26.76 9.19 -36.50
N ARG A 110 -27.10 8.10 -35.81
CA ARG A 110 -26.59 7.82 -34.45
C ARG A 110 -25.10 7.49 -34.46
N ALA A 111 -24.66 6.65 -35.40
CA ALA A 111 -23.25 6.34 -35.57
C ALA A 111 -22.44 7.58 -35.95
N PHE A 112 -22.95 8.41 -36.85
CA PHE A 112 -22.34 9.66 -37.27
C PHE A 112 -22.24 10.68 -36.12
N GLN A 113 -23.23 10.74 -35.21
CA GLN A 113 -23.13 11.60 -34.03
C GLN A 113 -22.00 11.19 -33.08
N VAL A 114 -21.79 9.89 -32.90
CA VAL A 114 -20.67 9.37 -32.09
C VAL A 114 -19.34 9.61 -32.80
N LEU A 115 -19.27 9.37 -34.11
CA LEU A 115 -18.06 9.61 -34.91
C LEU A 115 -17.72 11.11 -35.00
N ASP A 116 -18.70 12.02 -35.16
CA ASP A 116 -18.47 13.48 -35.13
C ASP A 116 -18.06 13.93 -33.73
N TYR A 117 -18.58 13.31 -32.65
CA TYR A 117 -18.15 13.60 -31.28
C TYR A 117 -16.67 13.28 -31.08
N PHE A 118 -16.21 12.08 -31.49
CA PHE A 118 -14.82 11.66 -31.32
C PHE A 118 -13.87 12.27 -32.37
N ALA A 119 -14.29 12.46 -33.62
CA ALA A 119 -13.50 13.15 -34.64
C ALA A 119 -13.25 14.63 -34.32
N ASN A 120 -14.06 15.20 -33.41
CA ASN A 120 -13.87 16.54 -32.88
C ASN A 120 -13.08 16.58 -31.56
N GLN A 121 -12.77 15.41 -30.97
CA GLN A 121 -11.79 15.25 -29.92
C GLN A 121 -10.39 15.09 -30.53
N ASP A 122 -9.85 16.17 -31.12
CA ASP A 122 -8.41 16.23 -31.33
C ASP A 122 -7.75 16.57 -29.98
N ASP A 123 -7.22 15.54 -29.32
CA ASP A 123 -6.30 15.61 -28.18
C ASP A 123 -5.07 16.41 -28.58
N THR A 124 -5.08 17.68 -28.22
CA THR A 124 -3.88 18.52 -28.22
C THR A 124 -3.74 19.03 -26.81
N TYR A 125 -2.90 18.35 -26.03
CA TYR A 125 -2.36 18.90 -24.79
C TYR A 125 -1.74 20.26 -25.13
N ALA A 126 -2.28 21.34 -24.55
CA ALA A 126 -1.59 22.60 -24.58
C ALA A 126 -0.23 22.40 -23.89
N GLU A 127 0.86 22.90 -24.49
CA GLU A 127 2.15 23.03 -23.79
C GLU A 127 1.98 24.11 -22.70
N GLY A 128 1.35 23.74 -21.59
CA GLY A 128 1.30 24.59 -20.41
C GLY A 128 2.55 24.42 -19.56
N GLU A 129 2.84 25.46 -18.77
CA GLU A 129 3.94 25.42 -17.82
C GLU A 129 3.66 24.41 -16.70
N ILE A 130 4.71 23.70 -16.28
CA ILE A 130 4.66 22.81 -15.11
C ILE A 130 5.05 23.62 -13.87
N PHE A 131 4.14 23.69 -12.91
CA PHE A 131 4.33 24.34 -11.62
C PHE A 131 4.67 23.32 -10.53
N LYS A 132 5.37 23.79 -9.50
CA LYS A 132 5.73 23.02 -8.31
C LYS A 132 5.19 23.68 -7.06
N ILE A 133 4.88 22.87 -6.07
CA ILE A 133 4.55 23.28 -4.71
C ILE A 133 5.71 22.93 -3.80
N VAL A 134 6.23 23.93 -3.09
CA VAL A 134 7.22 23.76 -2.02
C VAL A 134 6.53 24.06 -0.69
N PRO A 135 6.25 23.03 0.12
CA PRO A 135 5.68 23.21 1.44
C PRO A 135 6.75 23.67 2.43
N THR A 136 6.32 24.48 3.39
CA THR A 136 7.10 24.85 4.55
C THR A 136 6.33 24.38 5.78
N ILE A 137 6.91 23.42 6.48
CA ILE A 137 6.37 22.85 7.72
C ILE A 137 7.06 23.58 8.87
N SER A 138 6.26 24.19 9.74
CA SER A 138 6.74 24.91 10.91
C SER A 138 6.24 24.23 12.17
N LEU A 139 7.17 23.96 13.10
CA LEU A 139 6.90 23.36 14.40
C LEU A 139 7.26 24.38 15.48
N PRO A 140 6.31 25.23 15.91
CA PRO A 140 6.57 26.26 16.91
C PRO A 140 6.87 25.67 18.28
N THR A 141 6.33 24.47 18.55
CA THR A 141 6.60 23.66 19.72
C THR A 141 6.71 22.19 19.31
N MET A 142 7.33 21.38 20.17
CA MET A 142 7.36 19.93 20.03
C MET A 142 5.92 19.37 19.98
N LEU A 143 5.68 18.42 19.07
CA LEU A 143 4.36 17.82 18.85
C LEU A 143 3.94 16.93 20.03
N ARG A 144 2.89 17.38 20.72
CA ARG A 144 2.09 16.69 21.75
C ARG A 144 0.66 16.46 21.24
N GLN A 145 -0.18 15.80 22.03
CA GLN A 145 -1.57 15.49 21.65
C GLN A 145 -2.39 16.73 21.23
N ASP A 146 -2.20 17.88 21.90
CA ASP A 146 -2.98 19.10 21.64
C ASP A 146 -2.26 20.15 20.79
N SER A 147 -1.04 19.86 20.30
CA SER A 147 -0.27 20.79 19.49
C SER A 147 -0.39 20.47 18.00
N ASN A 148 -0.32 21.50 17.17
CA ASN A 148 -0.43 21.37 15.72
C ASN A 148 0.84 21.85 15.04
N ALA A 149 1.20 21.19 13.94
CA ALA A 149 2.15 21.73 12.99
C ALA A 149 1.47 22.77 12.11
N LEU A 150 2.26 23.71 11.58
CA LEU A 150 1.78 24.73 10.66
C LEU A 150 2.33 24.46 9.26
N LEU A 151 1.44 24.44 8.27
CA LEU A 151 1.79 24.31 6.87
C LEU A 151 1.64 25.67 6.16
N MET A 152 2.69 26.08 5.45
CA MET A 152 2.66 27.16 4.48
C MET A 152 3.02 26.61 3.10
N LEU A 153 2.44 27.17 2.04
CA LEU A 153 2.71 26.74 0.67
C LEU A 153 3.41 27.84 -0.13
N HIS A 154 4.39 27.44 -0.92
CA HIS A 154 4.93 28.25 -2.00
C HIS A 154 4.68 27.54 -3.33
N ALA A 155 4.31 28.28 -4.36
CA ALA A 155 4.02 27.74 -5.68
C ALA A 155 4.81 28.47 -6.77
N GLY A 156 5.35 27.76 -7.75
CA GLY A 156 6.12 28.37 -8.82
C GLY A 156 6.76 27.36 -9.79
N ASN A 157 7.18 27.85 -10.94
CA ASN A 157 8.03 27.11 -11.89
C ASN A 157 9.51 27.52 -11.73
N ASN A 158 9.82 28.80 -11.96
CA ASN A 158 11.16 29.40 -11.85
C ASN A 158 11.35 30.19 -10.55
N HIS A 159 10.30 30.87 -10.09
CA HIS A 159 10.31 31.64 -8.85
C HIS A 159 9.16 31.17 -7.95
N MET A 160 9.47 30.92 -6.68
CA MET A 160 8.50 30.41 -5.70
C MET A 160 7.75 31.58 -5.04
N TYR A 161 6.43 31.62 -5.22
CA TYR A 161 5.55 32.64 -4.63
C TYR A 161 4.83 32.09 -3.40
N LYS A 162 4.82 32.86 -2.31
CA LYS A 162 4.07 32.51 -1.10
C LYS A 162 2.57 32.55 -1.38
N VAL A 163 1.86 31.46 -1.06
CA VAL A 163 0.40 31.40 -1.17
C VAL A 163 -0.22 32.21 -0.04
N GLN A 164 -0.95 33.27 -0.38
CA GLN A 164 -1.54 34.20 0.59
C GLN A 164 -2.77 33.62 1.32
N SER A 165 -3.53 32.77 0.63
CA SER A 165 -4.71 32.09 1.15
C SER A 165 -4.72 30.65 0.67
N ILE A 166 -4.38 29.70 1.55
CA ILE A 166 -4.34 28.26 1.20
C ILE A 166 -5.74 27.79 0.84
N LYS A 167 -6.77 28.19 1.61
CA LYS A 167 -8.16 27.82 1.34
C LYS A 167 -8.57 28.23 -0.08
N LYS A 168 -8.39 29.51 -0.43
CA LYS A 168 -8.74 30.01 -1.78
C LYS A 168 -7.93 29.29 -2.87
N PHE A 169 -6.63 29.11 -2.66
CA PHE A 169 -5.76 28.44 -3.62
C PHE A 169 -6.22 27.01 -3.93
N LEU A 170 -6.60 26.25 -2.91
CA LEU A 170 -7.13 24.89 -3.05
C LEU A 170 -8.53 24.87 -3.69
N THR A 171 -9.41 25.82 -3.33
CA THR A 171 -10.74 25.96 -3.97
C THR A 171 -10.62 26.30 -5.46
N ASP A 172 -9.76 27.25 -5.82
CA ASP A 172 -9.54 27.65 -7.21
C ASP A 172 -8.98 26.46 -8.02
N TYR A 173 -8.09 25.67 -7.41
CA TYR A 173 -7.56 24.44 -8.02
C TYR A 173 -8.66 23.37 -8.21
N SER A 174 -9.48 23.09 -7.19
CA SER A 174 -10.52 22.03 -7.29
C SER A 174 -11.68 22.41 -8.22
N THR A 175 -11.95 23.71 -8.40
CA THR A 175 -13.02 24.23 -9.27
C THR A 175 -12.56 24.59 -10.69
N ASN A 176 -11.35 24.16 -11.08
CA ASN A 176 -10.74 24.45 -12.39
C ASN A 176 -10.74 25.95 -12.75
N GLN A 177 -10.32 26.80 -11.82
CA GLN A 177 -10.16 28.24 -12.04
C GLN A 177 -8.69 28.63 -12.26
N ASN A 178 -8.47 29.76 -12.92
CA ASN A 178 -7.12 30.31 -13.09
C ASN A 178 -6.59 30.87 -11.77
N ILE A 179 -5.33 30.59 -11.44
CA ILE A 179 -4.70 31.01 -10.19
C ILE A 179 -3.60 32.03 -10.46
N ILE A 180 -3.68 33.17 -9.75
CA ILE A 180 -2.70 34.26 -9.85
C ILE A 180 -2.17 34.57 -8.44
N LEU A 181 -0.85 34.41 -8.25
CA LEU A 181 -0.18 34.65 -6.96
C LEU A 181 0.79 35.86 -7.01
N GLY A 182 1.06 36.41 -8.20
CA GLY A 182 1.98 37.51 -8.41
C GLY A 182 1.89 38.05 -9.84
N LYS A 183 2.89 38.85 -10.25
CA LYS A 183 2.93 39.42 -11.61
C LYS A 183 3.16 38.35 -12.68
N ASP A 184 4.06 37.40 -12.39
CA ASP A 184 4.51 36.39 -13.36
C ASP A 184 3.90 35.00 -13.11
N PHE A 185 3.42 34.71 -11.91
CA PHE A 185 2.71 33.45 -11.63
C PHE A 185 1.27 33.50 -12.16
N LYS A 186 1.00 32.72 -13.22
CA LYS A 186 -0.34 32.53 -13.78
C LYS A 186 -0.55 31.07 -14.14
N PHE A 187 -1.25 30.35 -13.29
CA PHE A 187 -1.72 29.00 -13.56
C PHE A 187 -3.03 29.09 -14.35
N ILE A 188 -3.08 28.51 -15.55
CA ILE A 188 -4.27 28.49 -16.40
C ILE A 188 -4.92 27.12 -16.31
N ALA A 189 -6.16 27.06 -15.83
CA ALA A 189 -6.88 25.80 -15.67
C ALA A 189 -7.10 25.10 -17.02
N GLY A 190 -6.78 23.81 -17.07
CA GLY A 190 -6.84 23.00 -18.29
C GLY A 190 -5.66 23.17 -19.25
N GLU A 191 -4.76 24.13 -19.02
CA GLU A 191 -3.53 24.30 -19.80
C GLU A 191 -2.29 23.98 -18.95
N SER A 192 -2.18 24.56 -17.75
CA SER A 192 -1.05 24.36 -16.82
C SER A 192 -1.20 23.11 -15.97
N GLU A 193 -0.08 22.50 -15.58
CA GLU A 193 -0.06 21.31 -14.72
C GLU A 193 0.84 21.51 -13.49
N PHE A 194 0.54 20.79 -12.42
CA PHE A 194 1.46 20.63 -11.29
C PHE A 194 2.26 19.35 -11.47
N ASP A 195 3.52 19.35 -11.04
CA ASP A 195 4.32 18.12 -11.06
C ASP A 195 3.68 17.00 -10.23
N ARG A 196 4.12 15.76 -10.50
CA ARG A 196 3.48 14.56 -9.93
C ARG A 196 3.44 14.57 -8.40
N THR A 197 4.47 15.08 -7.74
CA THR A 197 4.51 15.16 -6.27
C THR A 197 3.57 16.25 -5.77
N SER A 198 3.61 17.44 -6.37
CA SER A 198 2.74 18.56 -6.03
C SER A 198 1.27 18.22 -6.21
N LYS A 199 0.92 17.48 -7.28
CA LYS A 199 -0.44 17.01 -7.52
C LYS A 199 -0.96 16.13 -6.38
N LYS A 200 -0.17 15.15 -5.93
CA LYS A 200 -0.54 14.30 -4.77
C LYS A 200 -0.76 15.10 -3.49
N VAL A 201 0.10 16.08 -3.24
CA VAL A 201 -0.01 16.97 -2.08
C VAL A 201 -1.27 17.81 -2.19
N MET A 202 -1.54 18.41 -3.35
CA MET A 202 -2.73 19.22 -3.61
C MET A 202 -4.01 18.40 -3.44
N GLU A 203 -4.09 17.20 -4.02
CA GLU A 203 -5.23 16.29 -3.87
C GLU A 203 -5.51 15.95 -2.39
N TYR A 204 -4.46 15.67 -1.62
CA TYR A 204 -4.60 15.43 -0.18
C TYR A 204 -5.12 16.64 0.59
N LEU A 205 -4.60 17.83 0.29
CA LEU A 205 -5.03 19.07 0.93
C LEU A 205 -6.46 19.48 0.53
N VAL A 206 -6.87 19.24 -0.73
CA VAL A 206 -8.25 19.41 -1.19
C VAL A 206 -9.20 18.49 -0.43
N GLY A 207 -8.84 17.21 -0.24
CA GLY A 207 -9.65 16.29 0.56
C GLY A 207 -9.87 16.77 2.01
N ILE A 208 -8.85 17.39 2.63
CA ILE A 208 -9.00 18.00 3.96
C ILE A 208 -9.94 19.22 3.90
N LEU A 209 -9.83 20.05 2.86
CA LEU A 209 -10.70 21.20 2.66
C LEU A 209 -12.16 20.78 2.54
N GLU A 210 -12.47 19.76 1.74
CA GLU A 210 -13.82 19.23 1.55
C GLU A 210 -14.41 18.72 2.87
N ILE A 211 -13.64 17.95 3.65
CA ILE A 211 -14.07 17.47 4.97
C ILE A 211 -14.37 18.66 5.89
N GLN A 212 -13.52 19.70 5.90
CA GLN A 212 -13.78 20.87 6.72
C GLN A 212 -15.05 21.60 6.27
N GLU A 213 -15.30 21.78 4.97
CA GLU A 213 -16.49 22.46 4.46
C GLU A 213 -17.80 21.73 4.78
N LEU A 214 -17.75 20.39 4.93
CA LEU A 214 -18.87 19.61 5.45
C LEU A 214 -19.12 19.88 6.93
N ILE A 215 -18.07 20.04 7.74
CA ILE A 215 -18.13 20.22 9.20
C ILE A 215 -18.42 21.68 9.61
N ASP A 216 -17.92 22.67 8.85
CA ASP A 216 -18.07 24.12 9.11
C ASP A 216 -19.55 24.57 9.13
N LYS A 217 -20.48 23.73 8.63
CA LYS A 217 -21.93 23.93 8.81
C LYS A 217 -22.40 23.75 10.27
N THR A 218 -21.55 23.20 11.14
CA THR A 218 -21.88 22.80 12.53
C THR A 218 -20.82 23.15 13.58
N SER A 219 -19.58 23.53 13.20
CA SER A 219 -18.48 23.80 14.13
C SER A 219 -17.63 25.01 13.72
N TYR A 220 -16.97 25.66 14.69
CA TYR A 220 -16.17 26.90 14.52
C TYR A 220 -14.65 26.67 14.37
N ALA A 221 -14.17 25.42 14.34
CA ALA A 221 -12.74 25.13 14.30
C ALA A 221 -12.12 25.46 12.93
N LYS A 222 -11.28 26.51 12.86
CA LYS A 222 -10.63 26.97 11.63
C LYS A 222 -9.30 26.26 11.40
N LEU A 223 -9.26 25.21 10.57
CA LEU A 223 -7.99 24.57 10.17
C LEU A 223 -7.18 25.48 9.22
N PHE A 224 -7.83 26.28 8.39
CA PHE A 224 -7.18 27.26 7.51
C PHE A 224 -7.21 28.67 8.09
N ALA A 225 -6.02 29.22 8.34
CA ALA A 225 -5.81 30.59 8.83
C ALA A 225 -5.04 31.41 7.78
N LYS A 226 -5.76 31.93 6.77
CA LYS A 226 -5.18 32.68 5.64
C LYS A 226 -4.04 31.89 4.97
N HIS A 227 -2.79 32.26 5.27
CA HIS A 227 -1.58 31.72 4.64
C HIS A 227 -1.02 30.48 5.35
N GLN A 228 -1.66 30.02 6.43
CA GLN A 228 -1.26 28.86 7.21
C GLN A 228 -2.41 27.86 7.34
N MET A 229 -2.06 26.58 7.45
CA MET A 229 -2.98 25.49 7.76
C MET A 229 -2.47 24.71 8.97
N LEU A 230 -3.36 24.41 9.91
CA LEU A 230 -3.07 23.57 11.07
C LEU A 230 -3.11 22.11 10.66
N LEU A 231 -2.04 21.37 10.99
CA LEU A 231 -1.93 19.94 10.80
C LEU A 231 -1.84 19.25 12.15
N SER A 232 -2.75 18.32 12.41
CA SER A 232 -2.56 17.35 13.49
C SER A 232 -1.38 16.44 13.17
N LYS A 233 -0.86 15.72 14.17
CA LYS A 233 0.24 14.75 14.00
C LYS A 233 -0.03 13.73 12.87
N SER A 234 -1.24 13.17 12.81
CA SER A 234 -1.61 12.20 11.77
C SER A 234 -1.66 12.83 10.38
N MET A 235 -2.14 14.07 10.28
CA MET A 235 -2.16 14.80 9.01
C MET A 235 -0.74 15.12 8.52
N LEU A 236 0.13 15.53 9.43
CA LEU A 236 1.54 15.79 9.13
C LEU A 236 2.24 14.51 8.64
N LEU A 237 2.09 13.38 9.35
CA LEU A 237 2.69 12.11 8.93
C LEU A 237 2.22 11.67 7.54
N LYS A 238 0.91 11.81 7.27
CA LYS A 238 0.36 11.50 5.96
C LYS A 238 0.95 12.43 4.89
N LEU A 239 1.02 13.73 5.16
CA LEU A 239 1.62 14.71 4.25
C LEU A 239 3.09 14.38 3.95
N LEU A 240 3.89 14.09 4.98
CA LEU A 240 5.30 13.73 4.85
C LEU A 240 5.50 12.50 3.96
N SER A 241 4.63 11.49 4.11
CA SER A 241 4.68 10.28 3.29
C SER A 241 4.40 10.53 1.80
N LEU A 242 3.72 11.63 1.45
CA LEU A 242 3.41 11.98 0.05
C LEU A 242 4.60 12.63 -0.67
N PHE A 243 5.55 13.22 0.06
CA PHE A 243 6.73 13.84 -0.55
C PHE A 243 7.69 12.83 -1.17
N GLY A 244 7.71 11.58 -0.68
CA GLY A 244 8.64 10.57 -1.15
C GLY A 244 10.09 11.08 -1.07
N THR A 245 10.75 11.21 -2.21
CA THR A 245 12.15 11.71 -2.32
C THR A 245 12.25 13.23 -2.47
N SER A 246 11.13 13.95 -2.63
CA SER A 246 11.12 15.40 -2.78
C SER A 246 11.46 16.09 -1.47
N SER A 247 12.23 17.18 -1.56
CA SER A 247 12.56 18.00 -0.40
C SER A 247 11.48 19.05 -0.11
N PHE A 248 11.45 19.50 1.15
CA PHE A 248 10.58 20.56 1.65
C PHE A 248 11.34 21.44 2.65
N ARG A 249 10.73 22.54 3.08
CA ARG A 249 11.33 23.43 4.09
C ARG A 249 10.82 23.08 5.48
N LEU A 250 11.71 23.01 6.45
CA LEU A 250 11.36 22.82 7.85
C LEU A 250 11.77 24.06 8.65
N GLU A 251 10.85 24.62 9.42
CA GLU A 251 11.12 25.71 10.35
C GLU A 251 11.01 25.18 11.79
N LEU A 252 12.13 25.18 12.51
CA LEU A 252 12.22 24.81 13.93
C LEU A 252 12.84 25.97 14.71
N ASN A 253 12.20 26.42 15.79
CA ASN A 253 12.74 27.47 16.68
C ASN A 253 13.28 28.71 15.91
N GLN A 254 12.52 29.20 14.92
CA GLN A 254 12.87 30.33 14.04
C GLN A 254 14.05 30.09 13.07
N LYS A 255 14.62 28.87 13.04
CA LYS A 255 15.62 28.46 12.06
C LYS A 255 14.96 27.70 10.92
N ILE A 256 15.25 28.12 9.69
CA ILE A 256 14.78 27.46 8.47
C ILE A 256 15.86 26.49 7.99
N TYR A 257 15.45 25.25 7.80
CA TYR A 257 16.21 24.19 7.16
C TYR A 257 15.66 24.02 5.75
N GLU A 258 16.50 24.32 4.76
CA GLU A 258 16.20 24.09 3.36
C GLU A 258 16.48 22.62 3.00
N ASP A 259 15.83 22.14 1.94
CA ASP A 259 16.04 20.81 1.37
C ASP A 259 15.85 19.60 2.30
N VAL A 260 14.97 19.72 3.29
CA VAL A 260 14.65 18.63 4.22
C VAL A 260 13.89 17.51 3.53
N LYS A 261 14.27 16.27 3.79
CA LYS A 261 13.61 15.07 3.23
C LYS A 261 12.97 14.23 4.33
N TYR A 262 12.05 13.35 3.93
CA TYR A 262 11.38 12.44 4.85
C TYR A 262 11.82 11.00 4.61
N ILE A 263 12.11 10.27 5.69
CA ILE A 263 12.47 8.85 5.66
C ILE A 263 11.59 8.10 6.66
N ASN A 264 10.92 7.05 6.19
CA ASN A 264 10.26 6.09 7.06
C ASN A 264 11.26 5.00 7.46
N GLY A 265 12.00 5.23 8.55
CA GLY A 265 13.12 4.40 8.97
C GLY A 265 13.87 5.01 10.14
N ASN A 266 14.87 4.29 10.66
CA ASN A 266 15.66 4.74 11.80
C ASN A 266 16.77 5.71 11.34
N PRO A 267 17.05 6.78 12.10
CA PRO A 267 18.24 7.59 11.87
C PRO A 267 19.51 6.80 12.24
N ASN A 268 20.58 6.95 11.46
CA ASN A 268 21.88 6.37 11.83
C ASN A 268 22.58 7.28 12.84
N ILE A 269 22.29 7.11 14.13
CA ILE A 269 22.94 7.85 15.20
C ILE A 269 24.14 7.04 15.67
N VAL A 270 25.33 7.65 15.61
CA VAL A 270 26.57 7.03 16.06
C VAL A 270 26.93 7.54 17.45
N TYR A 271 27.15 6.62 18.37
CA TYR A 271 27.62 6.91 19.72
C TYR A 271 29.07 6.46 19.90
N ASP A 272 29.85 7.33 20.55
CA ASP A 272 31.19 7.01 21.03
C ASP A 272 31.10 6.49 22.47
N LEU A 273 31.76 5.36 22.72
CA LEU A 273 31.80 4.71 24.02
C LEU A 273 33.25 4.67 24.53
N ASP A 274 33.57 5.47 25.53
CA ASP A 274 34.88 5.40 26.19
C ASP A 274 34.80 4.59 27.48
N VAL A 275 35.74 3.65 27.64
CA VAL A 275 35.77 2.74 28.78
C VAL A 275 37.01 3.01 29.60
N TYR A 276 36.80 3.41 30.85
CA TYR A 276 37.82 3.61 31.87
C TYR A 276 37.71 2.53 32.96
N GLU A 277 38.69 2.44 33.86
CA GLU A 277 38.71 1.43 34.93
C GLU A 277 37.41 1.44 35.76
N ASP A 278 36.98 2.63 36.22
CA ASP A 278 35.82 2.79 37.11
C ASP A 278 34.58 3.39 36.44
N SER A 279 34.65 3.71 35.15
CA SER A 279 33.54 4.39 34.47
C SER A 279 33.42 4.10 32.98
N ILE A 280 32.20 4.15 32.47
CA ILE A 280 31.89 4.17 31.03
C ILE A 280 31.29 5.52 30.68
N LEU A 281 31.78 6.12 29.60
CA LEU A 281 31.31 7.39 29.09
C LEU A 281 30.68 7.16 27.72
N LEU A 282 29.42 7.59 27.56
CA LEU A 282 28.68 7.53 26.30
C LEU A 282 28.41 8.96 25.82
N ASP A 283 28.90 9.27 24.62
CA ASP A 283 28.71 10.58 23.97
C ASP A 283 28.27 10.43 22.50
N TYR A 284 27.76 11.50 21.90
CA TYR A 284 27.49 11.55 20.47
C TYR A 284 28.80 11.74 19.70
N LYS A 285 29.05 10.87 18.71
CA LYS A 285 30.20 11.01 17.82
C LYS A 285 30.12 12.29 17.00
N GLU A 286 28.93 12.59 16.49
CA GLU A 286 28.65 13.81 15.74
C GLU A 286 28.09 14.91 16.65
N LYS A 287 28.60 16.13 16.52
CA LYS A 287 28.11 17.30 17.29
C LYS A 287 26.76 17.84 16.79
N GLU A 288 26.22 17.28 15.70
CA GLU A 288 24.90 17.65 15.20
C GLU A 288 23.81 17.11 16.14
N PRO A 289 22.97 17.98 16.71
CA PRO A 289 21.97 17.54 17.66
C PRO A 289 20.85 16.78 16.95
N VAL A 290 20.50 15.62 17.49
CA VAL A 290 19.28 14.91 17.13
C VAL A 290 18.11 15.64 17.80
N ILE A 291 17.20 16.19 16.99
CA ILE A 291 16.09 17.03 17.48
C ILE A 291 14.78 16.25 17.36
N PRO A 292 14.17 15.77 18.44
CA PRO A 292 12.85 15.18 18.34
C PRO A 292 11.80 16.26 18.09
N LEU A 293 10.93 15.95 17.15
CA LEU A 293 9.83 16.80 16.73
C LEU A 293 8.53 16.44 17.45
N SER A 294 8.46 15.26 18.07
CA SER A 294 7.34 14.81 18.90
C SER A 294 7.78 14.28 20.26
N GLU A 295 6.90 14.39 21.27
CA GLU A 295 7.17 13.98 22.65
C GLU A 295 7.49 12.49 22.79
N GLY A 296 6.84 11.64 21.99
CA GLY A 296 7.05 10.20 21.98
C GLY A 296 8.20 9.73 21.10
N GLY A 297 8.98 10.64 20.49
CA GLY A 297 10.09 10.28 19.59
C GLY A 297 9.68 9.70 18.24
N GLU A 298 8.39 9.75 17.88
CA GLU A 298 7.89 9.21 16.61
C GLU A 298 8.30 10.05 15.39
N LEU A 299 8.71 11.30 15.61
CA LEU A 299 9.32 12.15 14.60
C LEU A 299 10.64 12.70 15.12
N ILE A 300 11.71 12.48 14.36
CA ILE A 300 13.06 12.93 14.71
C ILE A 300 13.66 13.68 13.53
N PHE A 301 14.27 14.83 13.78
CA PHE A 301 15.04 15.58 12.81
C PHE A 301 16.54 15.39 13.05
N TYR A 302 17.26 14.91 12.03
CA TYR A 302 18.70 14.66 12.08
C TYR A 302 19.29 14.74 10.66
N ASN A 303 20.44 15.40 10.49
CA ASN A 303 21.18 15.54 9.22
C ASN A 303 20.31 15.96 8.01
N SER A 304 19.41 16.93 8.19
CA SER A 304 18.46 17.41 7.16
C SER A 304 17.39 16.39 6.73
N PHE A 305 17.14 15.37 7.54
CA PHE A 305 16.05 14.42 7.34
C PHE A 305 15.09 14.42 8.53
N ILE A 306 13.79 14.27 8.25
CA ILE A 306 12.79 13.87 9.23
C ILE A 306 12.61 12.35 9.13
N PHE A 307 12.84 11.66 10.23
CA PHE A 307 12.66 10.22 10.37
C PHE A 307 11.37 9.91 11.12
N THR A 308 10.69 8.85 10.69
CA THR A 308 9.72 8.11 11.50
C THR A 308 10.34 6.77 11.89
N PRO A 309 11.01 6.68 13.06
CA PRO A 309 11.68 5.46 13.47
C PRO A 309 10.66 4.38 13.84
N ASN A 310 11.12 3.13 13.85
CA ASN A 310 10.29 2.03 14.30
C ASN A 310 10.10 2.08 15.84
N LYS A 311 9.09 1.37 16.35
CA LYS A 311 8.78 1.36 17.80
C LYS A 311 9.94 0.84 18.66
N TYR A 312 10.77 -0.04 18.10
CA TYR A 312 11.92 -0.61 18.80
C TYR A 312 12.99 0.45 19.05
N PHE A 313 13.36 1.19 18.01
CA PHE A 313 14.27 2.32 18.08
C PHE A 313 13.80 3.37 19.07
N ILE A 314 12.51 3.77 18.98
CA ILE A 314 11.93 4.78 19.88
C ILE A 314 12.08 4.35 21.35
N LYS A 315 11.76 3.10 21.67
CA LYS A 315 11.88 2.57 23.04
C LYS A 315 13.31 2.64 23.56
N ASN A 316 14.29 2.37 22.71
CA ASN A 316 15.70 2.38 23.09
C ASN A 316 16.29 3.80 23.11
N TYR A 317 15.81 4.73 22.28
CA TYR A 317 16.32 6.10 22.17
C TYR A 317 15.73 7.09 23.19
N VAL A 318 14.43 6.98 23.52
CA VAL A 318 13.74 7.91 24.43
C VAL A 318 14.46 8.11 25.79
N PRO A 319 15.01 7.08 26.46
CA PRO A 319 15.75 7.25 27.71
C PRO A 319 16.98 8.16 27.58
N PHE A 320 17.67 8.09 26.43
CA PHE A 320 18.86 8.88 26.14
C PHE A 320 18.49 10.32 25.78
N TYR A 321 17.42 10.50 25.00
CA TYR A 321 16.93 11.85 24.69
C TYR A 321 16.59 12.66 25.94
N ASN A 322 15.83 12.07 26.88
CA ASN A 322 15.39 12.78 28.09
C ASN A 322 16.54 13.16 29.03
N THR A 323 17.69 12.49 28.91
CA THR A 323 18.84 12.66 29.82
C THR A 323 20.00 13.43 29.17
N LEU A 324 20.28 13.22 27.88
CA LEU A 324 21.33 13.90 27.12
C LEU A 324 20.88 15.25 26.51
N GLY A 325 19.58 15.45 26.31
CA GLY A 325 19.04 16.47 25.40
C GLY A 325 19.09 17.93 25.87
N ARG A 326 19.49 18.26 27.11
CA ARG A 326 19.53 19.66 27.58
C ARG A 326 20.92 20.24 27.77
N GLU A 327 21.88 19.46 28.26
CA GLU A 327 23.22 19.96 28.60
C GLU A 327 24.31 19.48 27.64
N LYS A 328 24.00 18.58 26.68
CA LYS A 328 24.98 17.96 25.76
C LYS A 328 26.21 17.40 26.51
N LYS A 329 26.01 16.96 27.75
CA LYS A 329 27.07 16.35 28.56
C LYS A 329 27.04 14.85 28.32
N PRO A 330 28.22 14.21 28.23
CA PRO A 330 28.27 12.77 28.09
C PRO A 330 27.64 12.09 29.31
N LEU A 331 27.02 10.93 29.09
CA LEU A 331 26.50 10.10 30.18
C LEU A 331 27.66 9.32 30.77
N VAL A 332 27.83 9.41 32.10
CA VAL A 332 28.89 8.73 32.83
C VAL A 332 28.28 7.69 33.76
N PHE A 333 28.56 6.41 33.50
CA PHE A 333 28.14 5.27 34.31
C PHE A 333 29.30 4.82 35.19
N ARG A 334 29.12 4.78 36.52
CA ARG A 334 30.15 4.44 37.52
C ARG A 334 29.67 3.34 38.48
N GLY A 335 30.60 2.60 39.08
CA GLY A 335 30.29 1.57 40.10
C GLY A 335 29.29 0.53 39.58
N ASP A 336 28.25 0.20 40.35
CA ASP A 336 27.22 -0.76 39.95
C ASP A 336 26.51 -0.40 38.64
N ASN A 337 26.36 0.91 38.34
CA ASN A 337 25.74 1.36 37.09
C ASN A 337 26.62 1.07 35.87
N ARG A 338 27.94 0.92 36.03
CA ARG A 338 28.85 0.49 34.95
C ARG A 338 28.51 -0.93 34.52
N GLN A 339 28.36 -1.84 35.48
CA GLN A 339 28.04 -3.24 35.20
C GLN A 339 26.64 -3.36 34.58
N ARG A 340 25.65 -2.68 35.17
CA ARG A 340 24.27 -2.65 34.64
C ARG A 340 24.17 -2.02 33.25
N PHE A 341 25.00 -1.03 32.93
CA PHE A 341 25.05 -0.48 31.58
C PHE A 341 25.54 -1.53 30.57
N LEU A 342 26.63 -2.23 30.88
CA LEU A 342 27.18 -3.27 30.00
C LEU A 342 26.19 -4.44 29.78
N GLU A 343 25.43 -4.81 30.81
CA GLU A 343 24.52 -5.96 30.76
C GLU A 343 23.12 -5.62 30.21
N GLU A 344 22.55 -4.47 30.60
CA GLU A 344 21.13 -4.17 30.33
C GLU A 344 20.93 -3.16 29.19
N VAL A 345 21.91 -2.28 28.96
CA VAL A 345 21.76 -1.07 28.14
C VAL A 345 22.54 -1.21 26.82
N LEU A 346 23.82 -1.57 26.91
CA LEU A 346 24.71 -1.67 25.75
C LEU A 346 24.23 -2.68 24.70
N PRO A 347 23.71 -3.87 25.05
CA PRO A 347 23.13 -4.78 24.06
C PRO A 347 21.96 -4.17 23.30
N LYS A 348 21.04 -3.48 24.01
CA LYS A 348 19.86 -2.83 23.39
C LYS A 348 20.24 -1.63 22.53
N LEU A 349 21.27 -0.90 22.93
CA LEU A 349 21.81 0.20 22.13
C LEU A 349 22.42 -0.34 20.83
N HIS A 350 23.24 -1.39 20.91
CA HIS A 350 23.90 -1.98 19.73
C HIS A 350 22.89 -2.54 18.72
N GLU A 351 21.72 -2.99 19.18
CA GLU A 351 20.63 -3.46 18.31
C GLU A 351 19.93 -2.33 17.53
N THR A 352 20.06 -1.06 17.95
CA THR A 352 19.30 0.06 17.35
C THR A 352 20.14 1.21 16.84
N MET A 353 21.40 1.29 17.26
CA MET A 353 22.31 2.41 17.02
C MET A 353 23.69 1.85 16.72
N GLU A 354 24.46 2.60 15.94
CA GLU A 354 25.84 2.25 15.64
C GLU A 354 26.71 2.69 16.83
N ILE A 355 27.42 1.75 17.44
CA ILE A 355 28.29 2.01 18.59
C ILE A 355 29.68 1.51 18.25
N GLU A 356 30.67 2.39 18.37
CA GLU A 356 32.07 1.98 18.25
C GLU A 356 32.52 1.37 19.58
N ILE A 357 32.62 0.03 19.60
CA ILE A 357 33.08 -0.70 20.79
C ILE A 357 34.61 -0.63 20.89
N PRO A 358 35.18 -0.12 22.00
CA PRO A 358 36.63 -0.11 22.22
C PRO A 358 37.24 -1.52 22.22
N GLU A 359 38.48 -1.66 21.76
CA GLU A 359 39.18 -2.95 21.72
C GLU A 359 39.29 -3.63 23.10
N SER A 360 39.35 -2.84 24.18
CA SER A 360 39.38 -3.33 25.57
C SER A 360 38.12 -4.11 25.97
N LEU A 361 36.98 -3.87 25.32
CA LEU A 361 35.74 -4.61 25.54
C LEU A 361 35.55 -5.76 24.55
N LYS A 362 36.14 -5.72 23.36
CA LYS A 362 35.98 -6.76 22.31
C LYS A 362 36.35 -8.17 22.79
N SER A 363 37.31 -8.30 23.70
CA SER A 363 37.70 -9.58 24.30
C SER A 363 36.64 -10.22 25.21
N ARG A 364 35.63 -9.45 25.66
CA ARG A 364 34.49 -9.93 26.46
C ARG A 364 33.24 -10.21 25.63
N TYR A 365 33.27 -9.91 24.33
CA TYR A 365 32.18 -10.16 23.38
C TYR A 365 32.42 -11.47 22.62
N LEU A 366 31.52 -12.44 22.78
CA LEU A 366 31.54 -13.68 22.00
C LEU A 366 30.57 -13.54 20.82
N THR A 367 31.11 -13.51 19.60
CA THR A 367 30.34 -13.62 18.36
C THR A 367 30.26 -15.08 17.95
N LEU A 368 29.20 -15.76 18.37
CA LEU A 368 28.95 -17.18 18.07
C LEU A 368 27.79 -17.30 17.07
N PRO A 369 27.79 -18.31 16.18
CA PRO A 369 26.66 -18.54 15.29
C PRO A 369 25.41 -18.91 16.10
N MET A 370 24.26 -18.36 15.69
CA MET A 370 22.97 -18.65 16.30
C MET A 370 22.41 -19.97 15.76
N GLN A 371 21.95 -20.85 16.66
CA GLN A 371 21.20 -22.05 16.32
C GLN A 371 19.82 -22.03 16.98
N ALA A 372 18.75 -22.17 16.20
CA ALA A 372 17.40 -22.28 16.71
C ALA A 372 17.04 -23.74 17.05
N CYS A 373 16.50 -23.96 18.24
CA CYS A 373 16.00 -25.25 18.72
C CYS A 373 14.53 -25.12 19.14
N VAL A 374 13.65 -25.93 18.55
CA VAL A 374 12.21 -25.92 18.87
C VAL A 374 11.80 -27.25 19.50
N TYR A 375 11.25 -27.18 20.70
CA TYR A 375 10.73 -28.34 21.42
C TYR A 375 9.20 -28.38 21.32
N LEU A 376 8.68 -29.39 20.63
CA LEU A 376 7.26 -29.57 20.33
C LEU A 376 6.61 -30.56 21.31
N ASP A 377 5.50 -30.12 21.91
CA ASP A 377 4.72 -30.91 22.86
C ASP A 377 3.20 -30.68 22.68
N ARG A 378 2.37 -31.50 23.31
CA ARG A 378 0.92 -31.34 23.35
C ARG A 378 0.50 -30.46 24.53
N TYR A 379 -0.34 -29.47 24.29
CA TYR A 379 -0.85 -28.59 25.34
C TYR A 379 -2.30 -28.20 25.09
N HIS A 380 -3.22 -28.50 26.01
CA HIS A 380 -4.67 -28.21 25.91
C HIS A 380 -5.33 -28.54 24.56
N GLY A 381 -4.94 -29.65 23.93
CA GLY A 381 -5.46 -30.01 22.60
C GLY A 381 -4.86 -29.18 21.45
N GLY A 382 -3.87 -28.35 21.70
CA GLY A 382 -3.02 -27.75 20.68
C GLY A 382 -1.60 -28.29 20.71
N ILE A 383 -0.73 -27.62 19.95
CA ILE A 383 0.71 -27.86 19.93
C ILE A 383 1.40 -26.72 20.67
N LYS A 384 2.21 -27.07 21.67
CA LYS A 384 3.19 -26.19 22.32
C LYS A 384 4.51 -26.27 21.55
N ALA A 385 5.07 -25.13 21.18
CA ALA A 385 6.40 -24.99 20.62
C ALA A 385 7.25 -24.11 21.54
N GLU A 386 8.25 -24.68 22.19
CA GLU A 386 9.21 -23.93 23.00
C GLU A 386 10.45 -23.64 22.16
N LEU A 387 10.59 -22.39 21.72
CA LEU A 387 11.72 -21.93 20.92
C LEU A 387 12.85 -21.45 21.84
N LYS A 388 14.02 -22.03 21.67
CA LYS A 388 15.26 -21.66 22.34
C LYS A 388 16.33 -21.31 21.33
N PHE A 389 17.15 -20.33 21.67
CA PHE A 389 18.32 -19.96 20.88
C PHE A 389 19.58 -20.45 21.59
N ARG A 390 20.46 -21.08 20.81
CA ARG A 390 21.73 -21.59 21.26
C ARG A 390 22.87 -20.83 20.59
N TYR A 391 23.78 -20.32 21.41
CA TYR A 391 25.02 -19.66 21.00
C TYR A 391 26.20 -20.39 21.66
N GLY A 392 26.79 -21.36 20.96
CA GLY A 392 27.78 -22.28 21.55
C GLY A 392 27.14 -23.11 22.68
N ASP A 393 27.66 -22.98 23.91
CA ASP A 393 27.18 -23.70 25.08
C ASP A 393 26.00 -23.02 25.80
N TYR A 394 25.62 -21.81 25.38
CA TYR A 394 24.54 -21.04 26.00
C TYR A 394 23.22 -21.28 25.28
N GLU A 395 22.24 -21.85 25.96
CA GLU A 395 20.87 -22.02 25.47
C GLU A 395 19.89 -21.27 26.37
N PHE A 396 19.00 -20.47 25.79
CA PHE A 396 17.97 -19.74 26.52
C PHE A 396 16.67 -19.65 25.72
N ASN A 397 15.56 -19.46 26.41
CA ASN A 397 14.25 -19.32 25.77
C ASN A 397 14.13 -18.00 24.99
N CYS A 398 13.46 -18.00 23.85
CA CYS A 398 13.26 -16.80 23.02
C CYS A 398 12.56 -15.63 23.75
N PHE A 399 11.75 -15.91 24.78
CA PHE A 399 11.09 -14.91 25.62
C PHE A 399 11.97 -14.44 26.80
N GLU A 400 13.12 -15.07 27.03
CA GLU A 400 14.02 -14.76 28.13
C GLU A 400 15.17 -13.83 27.70
N SER A 401 15.65 -13.05 28.66
CA SER A 401 16.93 -12.36 28.56
C SER A 401 17.97 -13.17 29.32
N PRO A 402 18.88 -13.90 28.64
CA PRO A 402 19.91 -14.66 29.33
C PRO A 402 20.77 -13.71 30.18
N ARG A 403 21.14 -14.14 31.38
CA ARG A 403 22.08 -13.44 32.25
C ARG A 403 23.34 -14.30 32.36
N SER A 404 24.50 -13.71 32.07
CA SER A 404 25.80 -14.33 32.33
C SER A 404 26.72 -13.28 32.92
N ASP A 405 27.41 -13.63 34.01
CA ASP A 405 28.30 -12.72 34.73
C ASP A 405 29.70 -12.58 34.07
N GLU A 406 30.04 -13.47 33.14
CA GLU A 406 31.41 -13.59 32.60
C GLU A 406 31.60 -13.00 31.19
N PHE A 407 30.61 -13.12 30.29
CA PHE A 407 30.71 -12.71 28.89
C PHE A 407 29.41 -12.08 28.35
N ILE A 408 29.54 -11.15 27.40
CA ILE A 408 28.40 -10.53 26.71
C ILE A 408 28.26 -11.22 25.35
N VAL A 409 27.22 -12.04 25.19
CA VAL A 409 26.91 -12.70 23.91
C VAL A 409 26.28 -11.67 22.96
N VAL A 410 26.91 -11.44 21.80
CA VAL A 410 26.31 -10.63 20.73
C VAL A 410 25.26 -11.48 20.03
N ARG A 411 23.99 -11.13 20.18
CA ARG A 411 22.87 -11.89 19.61
C ARG A 411 22.61 -11.44 18.17
N SER A 412 22.37 -12.41 17.29
CA SER A 412 21.89 -12.15 15.93
C SER A 412 20.37 -12.05 15.94
N LYS A 413 19.84 -10.87 16.34
CA LYS A 413 18.41 -10.67 16.54
C LYS A 413 17.60 -10.76 15.25
N GLU A 414 18.18 -10.41 14.10
CA GLU A 414 17.58 -10.57 12.79
C GLU A 414 17.31 -12.05 12.50
N ASP A 415 18.31 -12.91 12.69
CA ASP A 415 18.15 -14.36 12.49
C ASP A 415 17.18 -14.96 13.51
N GLU A 416 17.23 -14.52 14.78
CA GLU A 416 16.26 -14.92 15.81
C GLU A 416 14.83 -14.54 15.40
N TYR A 417 14.65 -13.32 14.89
CA TYR A 417 13.34 -12.79 14.48
C TYR A 417 12.77 -13.53 13.27
N GLU A 418 13.59 -13.91 12.30
CA GLU A 418 13.10 -14.69 11.15
C GLU A 418 12.50 -16.04 11.58
N VAL A 419 13.11 -16.74 12.56
CA VAL A 419 12.55 -17.99 13.10
C VAL A 419 11.26 -17.73 13.89
N MET A 420 11.21 -16.67 14.70
CA MET A 420 10.00 -16.28 15.42
C MET A 420 8.85 -15.92 14.47
N ARG A 421 9.16 -15.15 13.43
CA ARG A 421 8.22 -14.76 12.38
C ARG A 421 7.70 -15.97 11.61
N LEU A 422 8.55 -16.97 11.35
CA LEU A 422 8.11 -18.23 10.74
C LEU A 422 7.10 -18.96 11.63
N LEU A 423 7.33 -19.07 12.95
CA LEU A 423 6.35 -19.64 13.87
C LEU A 423 5.01 -18.88 13.82
N GLU A 424 5.05 -17.56 13.82
CA GLU A 424 3.83 -16.73 13.69
C GLU A 424 3.12 -16.94 12.34
N GLN A 425 3.86 -17.09 11.24
CA GLN A 425 3.30 -17.42 9.92
C GLN A 425 2.68 -18.83 9.89
N LEU A 426 3.19 -19.76 10.70
CA LEU A 426 2.63 -21.08 10.94
C LEU A 426 1.44 -21.06 11.91
N ASP A 427 0.86 -19.89 12.18
CA ASP A 427 -0.27 -19.62 13.08
C ASP A 427 0.01 -19.92 14.57
N PHE A 428 1.26 -20.05 14.98
CA PHE A 428 1.58 -20.17 16.39
C PHE A 428 1.45 -18.81 17.10
N GLU A 429 0.70 -18.77 18.19
CA GLU A 429 0.52 -17.57 18.99
C GLU A 429 1.46 -17.56 20.21
N PRO A 430 2.12 -16.44 20.55
CA PRO A 430 2.93 -16.35 21.76
C PRO A 430 2.06 -16.49 23.03
N HIS A 431 2.50 -17.37 23.94
CA HIS A 431 1.81 -17.71 25.19
C HIS A 431 2.79 -17.80 26.37
N SER A 432 3.04 -16.65 27.02
CA SER A 432 3.94 -16.48 28.16
C SER A 432 5.40 -16.83 27.86
N THR A 433 5.76 -18.13 27.86
CA THR A 433 7.14 -18.64 27.68
C THR A 433 7.26 -19.62 26.51
N PHE A 434 6.21 -19.81 25.72
CA PHE A 434 6.20 -20.70 24.56
C PHE A 434 5.18 -20.22 23.52
N TYR A 435 5.19 -20.84 22.35
CA TYR A 435 4.26 -20.62 21.26
C TYR A 435 3.17 -21.70 21.26
N HIS A 436 1.90 -21.33 21.05
CA HIS A 436 0.76 -22.24 21.10
C HIS A 436 -0.04 -22.19 19.80
N LEU A 437 -0.15 -23.34 19.14
CA LEU A 437 -1.03 -23.55 17.99
C LEU A 437 -2.32 -24.22 18.44
N LYS A 438 -3.44 -23.47 18.43
CA LYS A 438 -4.75 -23.91 18.92
C LYS A 438 -5.74 -24.30 17.84
N ASN A 439 -5.62 -23.70 16.65
CA ASN A 439 -6.61 -23.87 15.59
C ASN A 439 -6.47 -25.24 14.92
N ASP A 440 -7.54 -26.04 14.92
CA ASP A 440 -7.53 -27.39 14.34
C ASP A 440 -7.08 -27.43 12.87
N ASN A 441 -7.47 -26.45 12.05
CA ASN A 441 -7.06 -26.41 10.64
C ASN A 441 -5.56 -26.12 10.53
N SER A 442 -5.06 -25.17 11.30
CA SER A 442 -3.63 -24.85 11.32
C SER A 442 -2.80 -26.01 11.89
N ILE A 443 -3.30 -26.73 12.91
CA ILE A 443 -2.67 -27.96 13.43
C ILE A 443 -2.60 -29.03 12.33
N TYR A 444 -3.70 -29.26 11.61
CA TYR A 444 -3.74 -30.23 10.52
C TYR A 444 -2.76 -29.87 9.38
N GLU A 445 -2.74 -28.60 8.94
CA GLU A 445 -1.80 -28.11 7.92
C GLU A 445 -0.35 -28.19 8.38
N PHE A 446 -0.09 -27.89 9.66
CA PHE A 446 1.23 -28.00 10.25
C PHE A 446 1.73 -29.45 10.22
N LEU A 447 0.90 -30.41 10.64
CA LEU A 447 1.26 -31.83 10.69
C LEU A 447 1.35 -32.48 9.29
N THR A 448 0.57 -32.02 8.31
CA THR A 448 0.56 -32.60 6.94
C THR A 448 1.75 -32.17 6.08
N GLY A 449 2.38 -31.02 6.36
CA GLY A 449 3.53 -30.58 5.56
C GLY A 449 4.28 -29.36 6.04
N ARG A 450 3.62 -28.39 6.71
CA ARG A 450 4.30 -27.13 7.09
C ARG A 450 5.34 -27.29 8.20
N ILE A 451 5.39 -28.46 8.85
CA ILE A 451 6.47 -28.84 9.76
C ILE A 451 7.85 -28.81 9.09
N HIS A 452 7.93 -29.11 7.79
CA HIS A 452 9.18 -29.09 7.03
C HIS A 452 9.75 -27.68 6.86
N ASP A 453 8.87 -26.67 6.77
CA ASP A 453 9.28 -25.26 6.72
C ASP A 453 10.08 -24.90 7.98
N LEU A 454 9.58 -25.33 9.14
CA LEU A 454 10.25 -25.10 10.42
C LEU A 454 11.55 -25.92 10.56
N GLN A 455 11.55 -27.16 10.07
CA GLN A 455 12.74 -28.03 10.08
C GLN A 455 13.91 -27.46 9.25
N SER A 456 13.62 -26.63 8.25
CA SER A 456 14.65 -26.02 7.39
C SER A 456 15.48 -24.94 8.08
N VAL A 457 14.94 -24.31 9.13
CA VAL A 457 15.57 -23.20 9.86
C VAL A 457 15.84 -23.48 11.34
N ALA A 458 15.28 -24.55 11.89
CA ALA A 458 15.41 -24.91 13.30
C ALA A 458 15.55 -26.42 13.53
N GLN A 459 16.29 -26.79 14.57
CA GLN A 459 16.38 -28.17 15.03
C GLN A 459 15.14 -28.53 15.86
N LEU A 460 14.41 -29.57 15.44
CA LEU A 460 13.15 -29.97 16.06
C LEU A 460 13.33 -31.13 17.05
N TYR A 461 12.67 -31.01 18.21
CA TYR A 461 12.61 -32.04 19.24
C TYR A 461 11.15 -32.33 19.56
N TYR A 462 10.79 -33.61 19.73
CA TYR A 462 9.40 -34.04 19.89
C TYR A 462 9.19 -34.85 21.16
N SER A 463 8.16 -34.53 21.93
CA SER A 463 7.67 -35.39 23.01
C SER A 463 6.86 -36.58 22.48
N ASP A 464 6.70 -37.62 23.29
CA ASP A 464 5.83 -38.75 22.92
C ASP A 464 4.35 -38.38 22.88
N SER A 465 3.93 -37.38 23.67
CA SER A 465 2.58 -36.79 23.62
C SER A 465 2.31 -36.04 22.32
N PHE A 466 3.32 -35.38 21.74
CA PHE A 466 3.22 -34.77 20.42
C PHE A 466 3.07 -35.81 19.32
N LYS A 467 3.86 -36.90 19.34
CA LYS A 467 3.76 -37.97 18.33
C LYS A 467 2.35 -38.57 18.24
N LYS A 468 1.59 -38.59 19.34
CA LYS A 468 0.20 -39.08 19.39
C LYS A 468 -0.82 -38.14 18.71
N LEU A 469 -0.49 -36.87 18.46
CA LEU A 469 -1.34 -35.94 17.71
C LEU A 469 -1.30 -36.17 16.19
N GLY A 470 -0.49 -37.12 15.72
CA GLY A 470 -0.25 -37.38 14.30
C GLY A 470 -1.51 -37.60 13.46
N ILE A 471 -1.33 -37.48 12.15
CA ILE A 471 -2.36 -37.78 11.16
C ILE A 471 -2.38 -39.30 10.98
N LYS A 472 -3.52 -39.91 11.29
CA LYS A 472 -3.79 -41.30 10.96
C LYS A 472 -4.46 -41.32 9.59
N ASN A 473 -3.94 -42.16 8.69
CA ASN A 473 -4.68 -42.50 7.48
C ASN A 473 -5.83 -43.42 7.87
N SER A 474 -6.90 -43.43 7.08
CA SER A 474 -7.97 -44.36 7.36
C SER A 474 -7.51 -45.76 7.00
N SER A 475 -7.14 -46.55 8.00
CA SER A 475 -6.90 -47.98 7.80
C SER A 475 -8.17 -48.67 7.30
N ASN A 476 -7.98 -49.76 6.55
CA ASN A 476 -9.05 -50.53 5.94
C ASN A 476 -10.18 -50.82 6.94
N PHE A 477 -11.40 -50.38 6.60
CA PHE A 477 -12.60 -50.79 7.32
C PHE A 477 -12.83 -52.29 7.16
N LYS A 478 -13.07 -52.98 8.27
CA LYS A 478 -13.47 -54.40 8.28
C LYS A 478 -14.97 -54.48 8.49
N VAL A 479 -15.64 -55.27 7.66
CA VAL A 479 -17.09 -55.48 7.78
C VAL A 479 -17.33 -56.89 8.30
N GLY A 480 -17.87 -57.00 9.52
CA GLY A 480 -18.35 -58.24 10.10
C GLY A 480 -19.79 -58.50 9.68
N LEU A 481 -20.09 -59.71 9.20
CA LEU A 481 -21.45 -60.11 8.81
C LEU A 481 -21.93 -61.27 9.67
N ARG A 482 -23.13 -61.14 10.23
CA ARG A 482 -23.80 -62.20 11.02
C ARG A 482 -25.24 -62.37 10.54
N ILE A 483 -25.74 -63.60 10.57
CA ILE A 483 -27.15 -63.89 10.28
C ILE A 483 -27.86 -64.00 11.62
N SER A 484 -28.91 -63.20 11.81
CA SER A 484 -29.72 -63.26 13.03
C SER A 484 -30.55 -64.54 13.03
N ASN A 485 -30.59 -65.27 14.15
CA ASN A 485 -31.31 -66.55 14.24
C ASN A 485 -32.84 -66.39 14.36
N ASP A 486 -33.31 -65.21 14.79
CA ASP A 486 -34.72 -64.96 15.10
C ASP A 486 -35.46 -64.16 14.01
N ILE A 487 -34.73 -63.59 13.04
CA ILE A 487 -35.26 -62.72 12.00
C ILE A 487 -34.45 -62.94 10.73
N ASP A 488 -35.10 -62.97 9.56
CA ASP A 488 -34.49 -63.22 8.24
C ASP A 488 -33.64 -62.03 7.74
N LEU A 489 -32.86 -61.41 8.65
CA LEU A 489 -32.07 -60.20 8.49
C LEU A 489 -30.57 -60.49 8.65
N LEU A 490 -29.78 -59.72 7.92
CA LEU A 490 -28.31 -59.68 7.98
C LEU A 490 -27.89 -58.57 8.94
N GLU A 491 -27.02 -58.87 9.89
CA GLU A 491 -26.41 -57.91 10.80
C GLU A 491 -25.00 -57.57 10.29
N MET A 492 -24.72 -56.28 10.14
CA MET A 492 -23.45 -55.75 9.66
C MET A 492 -22.78 -54.88 10.72
N ASP A 493 -21.58 -55.27 11.11
CA ASP A 493 -20.69 -54.51 12.01
C ASP A 493 -19.56 -53.88 11.21
N LEU A 494 -19.32 -52.57 11.39
CA LEU A 494 -18.26 -51.84 10.69
C LEU A 494 -17.14 -51.51 11.67
N GLU A 495 -16.00 -52.18 11.59
CA GLU A 495 -14.85 -51.95 12.46
C GLU A 495 -13.71 -51.21 11.73
N SER A 496 -12.97 -50.39 12.47
CA SER A 496 -11.74 -49.73 12.02
C SER A 496 -10.67 -49.85 13.10
N GLU A 497 -9.40 -49.95 12.70
CA GLU A 497 -8.28 -50.07 13.64
C GLU A 497 -7.92 -48.70 14.24
N ASP A 498 -8.03 -47.63 13.46
CA ASP A 498 -7.62 -46.28 13.88
C ASP A 498 -8.76 -45.41 14.43
N ILE A 499 -10.02 -45.80 14.16
CA ILE A 499 -11.21 -45.01 14.47
C ILE A 499 -12.11 -45.74 15.49
N PRO A 500 -12.34 -45.18 16.68
CA PRO A 500 -13.30 -45.73 17.65
C PRO A 500 -14.73 -45.78 17.09
N GLN A 501 -15.47 -46.85 17.40
CA GLN A 501 -16.86 -47.08 16.96
C GLN A 501 -17.77 -45.87 17.20
N GLU A 502 -17.72 -45.31 18.42
CA GLU A 502 -18.52 -44.16 18.83
C GLU A 502 -18.31 -42.90 17.96
N GLU A 503 -17.17 -42.81 17.25
CA GLU A 503 -16.80 -41.65 16.44
C GLU A 503 -17.12 -41.81 14.95
N LEU A 504 -17.38 -43.04 14.47
CA LEU A 504 -17.66 -43.32 13.05
C LEU A 504 -18.81 -42.46 12.50
N ARG A 505 -19.88 -42.32 13.28
CA ARG A 505 -21.03 -41.48 12.90
C ARG A 505 -20.65 -40.02 12.66
N ALA A 506 -19.84 -39.46 13.55
CA ALA A 506 -19.41 -38.05 13.47
C ALA A 506 -18.41 -37.85 12.32
N LEU A 507 -17.58 -38.85 12.06
CA LEU A 507 -16.64 -38.89 10.95
C LEU A 507 -17.36 -38.89 9.59
N PHE A 508 -18.26 -39.84 9.33
CA PHE A 508 -19.00 -39.89 8.06
C PHE A 508 -19.88 -38.66 7.84
N ARG A 509 -20.46 -38.09 8.91
CA ARG A 509 -21.15 -36.80 8.82
C ARG A 509 -20.20 -35.67 8.38
N SER A 510 -18.97 -35.67 8.88
CA SER A 510 -17.95 -34.68 8.49
C SER A 510 -17.51 -34.86 7.04
N PHE A 511 -17.39 -36.11 6.59
CA PHE A 511 -17.12 -36.46 5.19
C PHE A 511 -18.23 -35.99 4.24
N GLN A 512 -19.51 -36.24 4.57
CA GLN A 512 -20.65 -35.74 3.78
C GLN A 512 -20.71 -34.20 3.70
N LEU A 513 -20.22 -33.51 4.72
CA LEU A 513 -20.05 -32.05 4.72
C LEU A 513 -18.82 -31.57 3.94
N LYS A 514 -18.13 -32.46 3.23
CA LYS A 514 -16.90 -32.19 2.44
C LYS A 514 -15.79 -31.52 3.25
N LYS A 515 -15.66 -31.91 4.52
CA LYS A 515 -14.50 -31.49 5.33
C LYS A 515 -13.26 -32.24 4.90
N LYS A 516 -12.09 -31.59 5.01
CA LYS A 516 -10.79 -32.20 4.70
C LYS A 516 -10.29 -33.17 5.77
N TYR A 517 -10.67 -32.94 7.03
CA TYR A 517 -10.22 -33.74 8.16
C TYR A 517 -11.33 -33.90 9.20
N TYR A 518 -11.18 -34.93 10.05
CA TYR A 518 -11.96 -35.13 11.28
C TYR A 518 -11.01 -35.29 12.46
N ARG A 519 -11.30 -34.60 13.57
CA ARG A 519 -10.50 -34.65 14.80
C ARG A 519 -11.10 -35.63 15.79
N LEU A 520 -10.35 -36.67 16.15
CA LEU A 520 -10.75 -37.69 17.12
C LEU A 520 -10.75 -37.15 18.55
N LYS A 521 -11.50 -37.81 19.45
CA LYS A 521 -11.51 -37.46 20.90
C LYS A 521 -10.12 -37.60 21.54
N ASP A 522 -9.29 -38.51 21.05
CA ASP A 522 -7.90 -38.69 21.51
C ASP A 522 -6.98 -37.52 21.10
N GLY A 523 -7.44 -36.65 20.19
CA GLY A 523 -6.78 -35.47 19.67
C GLY A 523 -6.14 -35.65 18.30
N SER A 524 -6.00 -36.88 17.81
CA SER A 524 -5.42 -37.20 16.50
C SER A 524 -6.35 -36.81 15.34
N PHE A 525 -5.79 -36.72 14.14
CA PHE A 525 -6.52 -36.29 12.94
C PHE A 525 -6.68 -37.44 11.97
N ILE A 526 -7.87 -37.58 11.40
CA ILE A 526 -8.16 -38.48 10.28
C ILE A 526 -8.28 -37.63 9.01
N ASN A 527 -7.49 -37.97 7.99
CA ASN A 527 -7.63 -37.39 6.66
C ASN A 527 -8.92 -37.94 6.01
N LEU A 528 -9.86 -37.05 5.67
CA LEU A 528 -11.13 -37.41 5.04
C LEU A 528 -11.05 -37.46 3.51
N GLU A 529 -9.95 -36.99 2.92
CA GLU A 529 -9.70 -37.07 1.48
C GLU A 529 -9.15 -38.45 1.06
N ASP A 530 -9.05 -39.38 2.01
CA ASP A 530 -8.63 -40.77 1.79
C ASP A 530 -9.68 -41.57 0.99
N GLU A 531 -9.21 -42.31 -0.01
CA GLU A 531 -10.05 -43.15 -0.88
C GLU A 531 -10.80 -44.24 -0.10
N HIS A 532 -10.27 -44.72 1.02
CA HIS A 532 -10.91 -45.77 1.82
C HIS A 532 -12.22 -45.30 2.46
N ILE A 533 -12.28 -44.05 2.94
CA ILE A 533 -13.51 -43.44 3.48
C ILE A 533 -14.53 -43.22 2.37
N ALA A 534 -14.07 -42.75 1.20
CA ALA A 534 -14.94 -42.56 0.04
C ALA A 534 -15.56 -43.88 -0.41
N LYS A 535 -14.76 -44.95 -0.52
CA LYS A 535 -15.23 -46.29 -0.87
C LYS A 535 -16.27 -46.80 0.14
N MET A 536 -16.02 -46.67 1.43
CA MET A 536 -16.96 -47.11 2.46
C MET A 536 -18.24 -46.28 2.48
N SER A 537 -18.16 -44.96 2.25
CA SER A 537 -19.34 -44.10 2.13
C SER A 537 -20.24 -44.55 0.97
N ASN A 538 -19.66 -44.89 -0.19
CA ASN A 538 -20.43 -45.38 -1.33
C ASN A 538 -21.15 -46.71 -1.01
N ILE A 539 -20.47 -47.63 -0.29
CA ILE A 539 -21.08 -48.89 0.14
C ILE A 539 -22.28 -48.62 1.08
N LEU A 540 -22.13 -47.70 2.04
CA LEU A 540 -23.21 -47.34 2.95
C LEU A 540 -24.41 -46.70 2.21
N ASP A 541 -24.14 -45.83 1.25
CA ASP A 541 -25.16 -45.16 0.43
C ASP A 541 -25.91 -46.15 -0.47
N ASP A 542 -25.22 -47.07 -1.15
CA ASP A 542 -25.82 -48.13 -1.97
C ASP A 542 -26.69 -49.08 -1.14
N LEU A 543 -26.26 -49.35 0.10
CA LEU A 543 -27.03 -50.12 1.07
C LEU A 543 -28.20 -49.33 1.68
N ASN A 544 -28.41 -48.07 1.32
CA ASN A 544 -29.39 -47.16 1.91
C ASN A 544 -29.29 -47.10 3.44
N VAL A 545 -28.07 -47.17 3.98
CA VAL A 545 -27.80 -47.05 5.41
C VAL A 545 -27.67 -45.58 5.75
N SER A 546 -28.54 -45.09 6.63
CA SER A 546 -28.42 -43.70 7.09
C SER A 546 -27.20 -43.56 8.01
N VAL A 547 -26.46 -42.47 7.90
CA VAL A 547 -25.42 -42.11 8.89
C VAL A 547 -25.99 -42.04 10.32
N LYS A 548 -27.30 -41.86 10.49
CA LYS A 548 -27.97 -41.90 11.80
C LYS A 548 -28.03 -43.30 12.43
N SER A 549 -27.95 -44.37 11.65
CA SER A 549 -27.94 -45.76 12.13
C SER A 549 -26.53 -46.31 12.37
N LEU A 550 -25.48 -45.51 12.14
CA LEU A 550 -24.13 -45.84 12.60
C LEU A 550 -24.06 -45.61 14.10
N SER A 551 -24.10 -46.70 14.87
CA SER A 551 -24.04 -46.75 16.33
C SER A 551 -23.31 -48.03 16.76
N ASP A 552 -23.15 -48.24 18.07
CA ASP A 552 -22.58 -49.49 18.61
C ASP A 552 -23.46 -50.73 18.35
N GLU A 553 -24.70 -50.54 17.87
CA GLU A 553 -25.56 -51.64 17.45
C GLU A 553 -25.31 -52.05 15.98
N PRO A 554 -25.34 -53.37 15.68
CA PRO A 554 -25.19 -53.88 14.32
C PRO A 554 -26.27 -53.34 13.39
N ILE A 555 -25.86 -52.96 12.18
CA ILE A 555 -26.76 -52.45 11.14
C ILE A 555 -27.58 -53.62 10.58
N LYS A 556 -28.91 -53.52 10.68
CA LYS A 556 -29.83 -54.54 10.17
C LYS A 556 -30.15 -54.31 8.70
N LEU A 557 -29.80 -55.28 7.87
CA LEU A 557 -29.96 -55.29 6.41
C LEU A 557 -30.83 -56.49 5.98
N SER A 558 -31.46 -56.36 4.82
CA SER A 558 -32.15 -57.50 4.19
C SER A 558 -31.13 -58.48 3.58
N LYS A 559 -31.41 -59.80 3.65
CA LYS A 559 -30.51 -60.86 3.15
C LYS A 559 -30.12 -60.71 1.68
N ASN A 560 -30.97 -60.12 0.84
CA ASN A 560 -30.66 -59.87 -0.58
C ASN A 560 -29.46 -58.92 -0.80
N LYS A 561 -29.03 -58.18 0.23
CA LYS A 561 -27.84 -57.30 0.17
C LYS A 561 -26.52 -58.01 0.43
N ALA A 562 -26.54 -59.28 0.86
CA ALA A 562 -25.33 -60.05 1.15
C ALA A 562 -24.43 -60.23 -0.08
N PHE A 563 -25.01 -60.49 -1.26
CA PHE A 563 -24.28 -60.63 -2.52
C PHE A 563 -23.57 -59.33 -2.94
N TYR A 564 -24.21 -58.17 -2.74
CA TYR A 564 -23.60 -56.87 -3.05
C TYR A 564 -22.42 -56.58 -2.11
N LEU A 565 -22.56 -56.88 -0.81
CA LEU A 565 -21.48 -56.72 0.16
C LEU A 565 -20.27 -57.59 -0.18
N GLU A 566 -20.49 -58.83 -0.58
CA GLU A 566 -19.41 -59.73 -1.00
C GLU A 566 -18.65 -59.20 -2.22
N ASP A 567 -19.36 -58.64 -3.20
CA ASP A 567 -18.76 -58.06 -4.42
C ASP A 567 -18.00 -56.75 -4.14
N ALA A 568 -18.62 -55.83 -3.39
CA ALA A 568 -18.05 -54.54 -3.05
C ALA A 568 -16.81 -54.64 -2.13
N LEU A 569 -16.77 -55.64 -1.24
CA LEU A 569 -15.66 -55.90 -0.33
C LEU A 569 -14.52 -56.70 -0.97
N ASN A 570 -14.82 -57.68 -1.85
CA ASN A 570 -13.79 -58.52 -2.48
C ASN A 570 -13.23 -58.00 -3.80
N GLY A 571 -13.74 -56.86 -4.31
CA GLY A 571 -13.14 -56.16 -5.46
C GLY A 571 -13.12 -57.01 -6.74
N ARG A 572 -14.26 -57.58 -7.12
CA ARG A 572 -14.45 -58.15 -8.47
C ARG A 572 -15.27 -57.22 -9.35
N SER A 573 -14.65 -56.11 -9.75
CA SER A 573 -15.01 -55.38 -10.99
C SER A 573 -13.78 -54.76 -11.61
#